data_AF-A0A7R9LTX9-F1
#
_entry.id   AF-A0A7R9LTX9-F1
#
_cell.length_a   1.000
_cell.length_b   1.000
_cell.length_c   1.000
_cell.angle_alpha   90.00
_cell.angle_beta   90.00
_cell.angle_gamma   90.00
#
_symmetry.space_group_name_H-M   'P 1'
#
loop_
_entity.id
_entity.type
_entity.pdbx_description
1 polymer ?
#
loop_
_entity_poly.entity_id
_entity_poly.type
_entity_poly.pdbx_seq_one_letter_code
_entity_poly.pdbx_strand_id
1 'polypeptide(L)'
;MNYSNNYSFNNSNVNSIPFQMRFESCLKEPIVAKCHQLSQLIHESITSNLKEIQNNYISLVEDIFGIGVHAMSTDWSLKLITRNYSPREFDTIYAFLHQNGPLFQLIRQLMNDPSYRYEFPKKYLPVSDN
;
A
#
# COMPACT_ATOMS: atom_id res chain seq x y z
N MET A 1 3.30 -30.69 -3.91
CA MET A 1 3.11 -30.40 -2.46
C MET A 1 4.38 -29.77 -1.94
N ASN A 2 4.23 -28.81 -1.02
CA ASN A 2 5.25 -28.05 -0.28
C ASN A 2 5.71 -26.73 -0.93
N TYR A 3 4.93 -25.68 -0.68
CA TYR A 3 5.49 -24.37 -0.37
C TYR A 3 5.04 -24.00 1.04
N SER A 4 5.88 -24.33 2.03
CA SER A 4 5.77 -23.80 3.38
C SER A 4 6.97 -22.88 3.59
N ASN A 5 6.84 -21.62 3.15
CA ASN A 5 7.70 -20.55 3.63
C ASN A 5 6.97 -19.84 4.76
N ASN A 6 7.10 -20.39 5.95
CA ASN A 6 6.77 -19.68 7.18
C ASN A 6 7.86 -18.63 7.43
N TYR A 7 7.71 -17.43 6.86
CA TYR A 7 8.43 -16.27 7.39
C TYR A 7 7.72 -15.80 8.65
N SER A 8 7.96 -16.52 9.75
CA SER A 8 7.76 -15.97 11.09
C SER A 8 8.86 -14.94 11.30
N PHE A 9 8.56 -13.68 10.99
CA PHE A 9 9.47 -12.57 11.28
C PHE A 9 9.58 -12.38 12.79
N ASN A 10 10.73 -12.79 13.34
CA ASN A 10 11.12 -12.47 14.70
C ASN A 10 11.20 -10.94 14.86
N ASN A 11 10.42 -10.42 15.81
CA ASN A 11 10.07 -9.01 15.98
C ASN A 11 11.24 -8.08 16.38
N SER A 12 12.44 -8.62 16.62
CA SER A 12 13.59 -7.89 17.15
C SER A 12 14.62 -7.46 16.09
N ASN A 13 14.46 -7.83 14.81
CA ASN A 13 15.45 -7.54 13.76
C ASN A 13 14.86 -6.88 12.50
N VAL A 14 13.59 -6.46 12.53
CA VAL A 14 12.90 -5.92 11.35
C VAL A 14 13.42 -4.51 10.98
N ASN A 15 13.86 -3.73 11.97
CA ASN A 15 14.34 -2.36 11.77
C ASN A 15 15.77 -2.27 11.19
N SER A 16 16.51 -3.38 11.12
CA SER A 16 17.82 -3.42 10.46
C SER A 16 17.71 -3.62 8.95
N ILE A 17 16.52 -4.03 8.47
CA ILE A 17 16.23 -4.24 7.05
C ILE A 17 15.88 -2.89 6.41
N PRO A 18 16.48 -2.52 5.27
CA PRO A 18 16.15 -1.28 4.58
C PRO A 18 14.66 -1.15 4.29
N PHE A 19 14.11 0.06 4.46
CA PHE A 19 12.71 0.37 4.20
C PHE A 19 12.22 -0.21 2.86
N GLN A 20 13.01 -0.02 1.80
CA GLN A 20 12.65 -0.45 0.46
C GLN A 20 12.41 -1.97 0.37
N MET A 21 13.25 -2.80 0.99
CA MET A 21 13.05 -4.25 1.00
C MET A 21 11.80 -4.62 1.78
N ARG A 22 11.55 -3.99 2.93
CA ARG A 22 10.35 -4.23 3.73
C ARG A 22 9.09 -3.88 2.93
N PHE A 23 9.09 -2.72 2.27
CA PHE A 23 7.99 -2.28 1.43
C PHE A 23 7.71 -3.26 0.29
N GLU A 24 8.74 -3.65 -0.48
CA GLU A 24 8.60 -4.63 -1.57
C GLU A 24 8.15 -6.01 -1.11
N SER A 25 8.59 -6.45 0.08
CA SER A 25 8.12 -7.69 0.70
C SER A 25 6.63 -7.60 1.04
N CYS A 26 6.17 -6.50 1.63
CA CYS A 26 4.76 -6.30 1.98
C CYS A 26 3.85 -6.42 0.75
N LEU A 27 4.28 -5.87 -0.40
CA LEU A 27 3.48 -5.91 -1.63
C LEU A 27 3.27 -7.33 -2.18
N LYS A 28 4.07 -8.31 -1.76
CA LYS A 28 3.96 -9.71 -2.20
C LYS A 28 3.11 -10.57 -1.25
N GLU A 29 2.71 -10.02 -0.10
CA GLU A 29 1.93 -10.75 0.90
C GLU A 29 0.44 -10.86 0.54
N PRO A 30 -0.28 -11.85 1.09
CA PRO A 30 -1.74 -11.91 1.01
C PRO A 30 -2.39 -10.65 1.60
N ILE A 31 -3.55 -10.26 1.06
CA ILE A 31 -4.18 -8.95 1.29
C ILE A 31 -4.30 -8.55 2.77
N VAL A 32 -4.63 -9.49 3.65
CA VAL A 32 -4.78 -9.21 5.09
C VAL A 32 -3.44 -8.89 5.74
N ALA A 33 -2.41 -9.68 5.46
CA ALA A 33 -1.06 -9.46 5.97
C ALA A 33 -0.44 -8.20 5.34
N LYS A 34 -0.61 -8.04 4.03
CA LYS A 34 -0.22 -6.85 3.26
C LYS A 34 -0.78 -5.57 3.91
N CYS A 35 -2.09 -5.49 4.16
CA CYS A 35 -2.70 -4.33 4.80
C CYS A 35 -2.13 -4.06 6.19
N HIS A 36 -1.94 -5.10 7.01
CA HIS A 36 -1.40 -4.96 8.36
C HIS A 36 0.03 -4.41 8.35
N GLN A 37 0.92 -5.01 7.55
CA GLN A 37 2.32 -4.61 7.47
C GLN A 37 2.49 -3.22 6.83
N LEU A 38 1.73 -2.92 5.78
CA LEU A 38 1.70 -1.57 5.19
C LEU A 38 1.21 -0.53 6.20
N SER A 39 0.21 -0.86 7.03
CA SER A 39 -0.26 0.04 8.09
C SER A 39 0.85 0.38 9.09
N GLN A 40 1.64 -0.63 9.48
CA GLN A 40 2.79 -0.44 10.36
C GLN A 40 3.88 0.40 9.71
N LEU A 41 4.25 0.11 8.46
CA LEU A 41 5.24 0.89 7.71
C LEU A 41 4.80 2.35 7.54
N ILE A 42 3.53 2.58 7.20
CA ILE A 42 2.97 3.93 7.08
C ILE A 42 3.07 4.67 8.41
N HIS A 43 2.66 4.04 9.51
CA HIS A 43 2.71 4.65 10.83
C HIS A 43 4.14 4.97 11.27
N GLU A 44 5.08 4.05 11.03
CA GLU A 44 6.50 4.24 11.27
C GLU A 44 7.03 5.43 10.48
N SER A 45 6.82 5.46 9.15
CA SER A 45 7.29 6.56 8.30
C SER A 45 6.67 7.90 8.66
N ILE A 46 5.38 7.96 9.02
CA ILE A 46 4.76 9.20 9.48
C ILE A 46 5.43 9.72 10.76
N THR A 47 5.88 8.82 11.64
CA THR A 47 6.45 9.19 12.94
C THR A 47 7.94 9.49 12.88
N SER A 48 8.71 8.78 12.05
CA SER A 48 10.16 8.86 12.00
C SER A 48 10.69 9.64 10.80
N ASN A 49 10.29 9.27 9.59
CA ASN A 49 10.82 9.81 8.35
C ASN A 49 9.82 9.65 7.19
N LEU A 50 9.06 10.71 6.93
CA LEU A 50 8.02 10.70 5.91
C LEU A 50 8.57 10.48 4.48
N LYS A 51 9.86 10.80 4.24
CA LYS A 51 10.47 10.72 2.91
C LYS A 51 10.54 9.29 2.36
N GLU A 52 10.64 8.30 3.23
CA GLU A 52 10.75 6.89 2.82
C GLU A 52 9.48 6.41 2.11
N ILE A 53 8.33 6.67 2.70
CA ILE A 53 7.03 6.33 2.12
C ILE A 53 6.61 7.33 1.02
N GLN A 54 7.05 8.59 1.11
CA GLN A 54 6.75 9.62 0.11
C GLN A 54 7.21 9.22 -1.30
N ASN A 55 8.43 8.68 -1.43
CA ASN A 55 8.98 8.22 -2.70
C ASN A 55 8.28 6.97 -3.27
N ASN A 56 7.61 6.21 -2.40
CA ASN A 56 6.94 4.95 -2.74
C ASN A 56 5.41 5.08 -2.83
N TYR A 57 4.86 6.27 -2.54
CA TYR A 57 3.42 6.52 -2.50
C TYR A 57 2.73 6.19 -3.82
N ILE A 58 3.31 6.60 -4.95
CA ILE A 58 2.74 6.30 -6.27
C ILE A 58 2.68 4.79 -6.49
N SER A 59 3.75 4.06 -6.19
CA SER A 59 3.78 2.59 -6.31
C SER A 59 2.76 1.91 -5.41
N LEU A 60 2.54 2.41 -4.19
CA LEU A 60 1.48 1.92 -3.28
C LEU A 60 0.08 2.09 -3.90
N VAL A 61 -0.22 3.28 -4.43
CA VAL A 61 -1.52 3.58 -5.05
C VAL A 61 -1.71 2.73 -6.31
N GLU A 62 -0.67 2.59 -7.13
CA GLU A 62 -0.66 1.74 -8.32
C GLU A 62 -0.94 0.26 -7.97
N ASP A 63 -0.35 -0.29 -6.90
CA ASP A 63 -0.61 -1.67 -6.41
C ASP A 63 -2.06 -1.85 -5.93
N ILE A 64 -2.57 -0.89 -5.15
CA ILE A 64 -3.95 -0.94 -4.60
C ILE A 64 -4.99 -1.00 -5.72
N PHE A 65 -4.84 -0.15 -6.73
CA PHE A 65 -5.85 -0.01 -7.78
C PHE A 65 -5.58 -0.88 -9.01
N GLY A 66 -4.43 -1.56 -9.08
CA GLY A 66 -4.03 -2.34 -10.25
C GLY A 66 -3.81 -1.45 -11.48
N ILE A 67 -3.27 -0.26 -11.26
CA ILE A 67 -3.11 0.77 -12.29
C ILE A 67 -1.62 1.02 -12.50
N GLY A 68 -1.15 1.07 -13.75
CA GLY A 68 0.23 1.50 -14.05
C GLY A 68 1.24 0.35 -14.15
N VAL A 69 2.52 0.70 -14.16
CA VAL A 69 3.64 -0.24 -14.40
C VAL A 69 4.12 -0.89 -13.10
N HIS A 70 3.83 -0.30 -11.94
CA HIS A 70 4.20 -0.85 -10.64
C HIS A 70 3.11 -1.74 -10.04
N ALA A 71 1.96 -1.85 -10.70
CA ALA A 71 0.97 -2.87 -10.37
C ALA A 71 1.66 -4.23 -10.52
N MET A 72 1.94 -4.89 -9.40
CA MET A 72 2.43 -6.26 -9.42
C MET A 72 1.39 -7.14 -10.12
N SER A 73 1.76 -8.33 -10.59
CA SER A 73 0.85 -9.28 -11.27
C SER A 73 -0.39 -9.67 -10.45
N THR A 74 -0.45 -9.26 -9.18
CA THR A 74 -1.56 -9.40 -8.24
C THR A 74 -1.94 -8.02 -7.73
N ASP A 75 -2.78 -7.32 -8.50
CA ASP A 75 -3.52 -6.18 -7.95
C ASP A 75 -4.34 -6.63 -6.73
N TRP A 76 -4.84 -5.69 -5.93
CA TRP A 76 -5.66 -6.06 -4.76
C TRP A 76 -7.00 -6.71 -5.16
N SER A 77 -7.30 -6.80 -6.47
CA SER A 77 -8.51 -7.40 -7.01
C SER A 77 -9.77 -6.85 -6.34
N LEU A 78 -9.78 -5.54 -6.05
CA LEU A 78 -10.84 -4.85 -5.29
C LEU A 78 -12.23 -5.11 -5.86
N LYS A 79 -12.33 -5.33 -7.18
CA LYS A 79 -13.58 -5.63 -7.89
C LYS A 79 -14.15 -7.01 -7.58
N LEU A 80 -13.31 -7.95 -7.12
CA LEU A 80 -13.68 -9.34 -6.83
C LEU A 80 -13.96 -9.56 -5.34
N ILE A 81 -13.45 -8.68 -4.47
CA ILE A 81 -13.60 -8.78 -3.03
C ILE A 81 -14.95 -8.20 -2.61
N THR A 82 -15.82 -9.05 -2.11
CA THR A 82 -17.14 -8.65 -1.59
C THR A 82 -17.31 -9.14 -0.17
N ARG A 83 -18.08 -8.40 0.63
CA ARG A 83 -18.34 -8.77 2.03
C ARG A 83 -18.98 -10.15 2.19
N ASN A 84 -19.77 -10.58 1.20
CA ASN A 84 -20.46 -11.88 1.23
C ASN A 84 -19.52 -13.05 0.95
N TYR A 85 -18.51 -12.86 0.10
CA TYR A 85 -17.61 -13.94 -0.33
C TYR A 85 -16.33 -13.99 0.52
N SER A 86 -15.76 -12.83 0.84
CA SER A 86 -14.55 -12.72 1.65
C SER A 86 -14.67 -11.59 2.69
N PRO A 87 -15.51 -11.79 3.74
CA PRO A 87 -15.79 -10.76 4.74
C PRO A 87 -14.53 -10.23 5.42
N ARG A 88 -13.57 -11.11 5.73
CA ARG A 88 -12.31 -10.73 6.40
C ARG A 88 -11.45 -9.81 5.54
N GLU A 89 -11.28 -10.14 4.27
CA GLU A 89 -10.48 -9.34 3.33
C GLU A 89 -11.16 -8.00 3.07
N PHE A 90 -12.48 -8.04 2.85
CA PHE A 90 -13.30 -6.86 2.67
C PHE A 90 -13.19 -5.91 3.87
N ASP A 91 -13.42 -6.38 5.10
CA ASP A 91 -13.36 -5.54 6.30
C ASP A 91 -11.93 -5.00 6.53
N THR A 92 -10.90 -5.78 6.17
CA THR A 92 -9.49 -5.34 6.27
C THR A 92 -9.17 -4.23 5.29
N ILE A 93 -9.53 -4.39 4.00
CA ILE A 93 -9.34 -3.37 2.98
C ILE A 93 -10.17 -2.13 3.32
N TYR A 94 -11.41 -2.33 3.76
CA TYR A 94 -12.29 -1.23 4.17
C TYR A 94 -11.66 -0.42 5.30
N ALA A 95 -11.12 -1.07 6.33
CA ALA A 95 -10.43 -0.38 7.42
C ALA A 95 -9.16 0.34 6.93
N PHE A 96 -8.40 -0.27 6.01
CA PHE A 96 -7.19 0.32 5.44
C PHE A 96 -7.47 1.60 4.63
N LEU A 97 -8.51 1.54 3.78
CA LEU A 97 -8.97 2.61 2.89
C LEU A 97 -10.02 3.53 3.54
N HIS A 98 -10.36 3.33 4.82
CA HIS A 98 -11.29 4.20 5.51
C HIS A 98 -10.73 5.62 5.57
N GLN A 99 -11.59 6.65 5.65
CA GLN A 99 -11.16 8.05 5.76
C GLN A 99 -10.19 8.30 6.93
N ASN A 100 -10.34 7.56 8.04
CA ASN A 100 -9.45 7.60 9.20
C ASN A 100 -8.40 6.49 9.19
N GLY A 101 -8.36 5.68 8.14
CA GLY A 101 -7.46 4.56 7.96
C GLY A 101 -6.04 4.99 7.54
N PRO A 102 -5.09 4.04 7.56
CA PRO A 102 -3.68 4.27 7.27
C PRO A 102 -3.41 5.00 5.96
N LEU A 103 -4.06 4.62 4.85
CA LEU A 103 -3.81 5.26 3.55
C LEU A 103 -4.21 6.74 3.57
N PHE A 104 -5.39 7.06 4.08
CA PHE A 104 -5.86 8.44 4.10
C PHE A 104 -5.13 9.28 5.16
N GLN A 105 -4.66 8.68 6.25
CA GLN A 105 -3.72 9.34 7.16
C GLN A 105 -2.42 9.73 6.45
N LEU A 106 -1.83 8.81 5.68
CA LEU A 106 -0.65 9.09 4.87
C LEU A 106 -0.91 10.23 3.88
N ILE A 107 -1.99 10.15 3.10
CA ILE A 107 -2.34 11.19 2.12
C ILE A 107 -2.41 12.57 2.78
N ARG A 108 -3.05 12.68 3.94
CA ARG A 108 -3.12 13.95 4.69
C ARG A 108 -1.74 14.47 5.08
N GLN A 109 -0.83 13.60 5.54
CA GLN A 109 0.53 14.01 5.89
C GLN A 109 1.33 14.46 4.67
N LEU A 110 1.21 13.73 3.56
CA LEU A 110 1.88 14.06 2.30
C LEU A 110 1.35 15.37 1.68
N MET A 111 0.05 15.63 1.78
CA MET A 111 -0.56 16.88 1.30
C MET A 111 -0.11 18.13 2.08
N ASN A 112 0.27 17.95 3.34
CA ASN A 112 0.76 19.06 4.17
C ASN A 112 2.21 19.46 3.81
N ASP A 113 2.95 18.63 3.06
CA ASP A 113 4.31 18.94 2.62
C ASP A 113 4.29 19.65 1.25
N PRO A 114 4.51 20.98 1.20
CA PRO A 114 4.45 21.73 -0.05
C PRO A 114 5.64 21.46 -0.98
N SER A 115 6.68 20.74 -0.52
CA SER A 115 7.89 20.49 -1.29
C SER A 115 7.73 19.41 -2.36
N TYR A 116 6.68 18.58 -2.27
CA TYR A 116 6.40 17.54 -3.24
C TYR A 116 5.11 17.79 -3.99
N ARG A 117 5.22 17.92 -5.31
CA ARG A 117 4.07 17.83 -6.23
C ARG A 117 4.07 16.44 -6.84
N TYR A 118 3.06 15.65 -6.49
CA TYR A 118 2.80 14.38 -7.18
C TYR A 118 2.30 14.69 -8.59
N GLU A 119 3.08 14.31 -9.58
CA GLU A 119 2.66 14.44 -10.98
C GLU A 119 1.59 13.39 -11.30
N PHE A 120 0.44 13.85 -11.81
CA PHE A 120 -0.62 12.97 -12.26
C PHE A 120 -0.44 12.64 -13.75
N PRO A 121 -0.26 11.36 -14.13
CA PRO A 121 -0.04 11.01 -15.52
C PRO A 121 -1.24 11.38 -16.40
N LYS A 122 -0.99 12.12 -17.49
CA LYS A 122 -2.03 12.55 -18.43
C LYS A 122 -2.85 11.40 -19.02
N LYS A 123 -2.27 10.19 -19.11
CA LYS A 123 -2.96 8.97 -19.58
C LYS A 123 -4.19 8.57 -18.75
N TYR A 124 -4.30 9.07 -17.52
CA TYR A 124 -5.45 8.83 -16.64
C TYR A 124 -6.48 9.95 -16.68
N LEU A 125 -6.21 11.04 -17.41
CA LEU A 125 -7.21 12.06 -17.66
C LEU A 125 -8.17 11.58 -18.77
N PRO A 126 -9.48 11.85 -18.66
CA PRO A 126 -10.39 11.62 -19.77
C PRO A 126 -9.89 12.41 -20.98
N VAL A 127 -9.84 11.75 -22.14
CA VAL A 127 -9.52 12.42 -23.40
C VAL A 127 -10.66 13.41 -23.65
N SER A 128 -10.35 14.68 -23.84
CA SER A 128 -11.35 15.65 -24.30
C SER A 128 -11.77 15.23 -25.70
N ASP A 129 -13.01 14.76 -25.87
CA ASP A 129 -13.59 14.52 -27.19
C ASP A 129 -13.58 15.85 -27.96
N ASN A 130 -12.81 15.89 -29.06
CA ASN A 130 -12.82 16.98 -30.04
C ASN A 130 -13.73 16.61 -31.21
#